data_AF-A0A3E1PA08-F1
#
_entry.id   AF-A0A3E1PA08-F1
#
_cell.length_a   1.000
_cell.length_b   1.000
_cell.length_c   1.000
_cell.angle_alpha   90.00
_cell.angle_beta   90.00
_cell.angle_gamma   90.00
#
_symmetry.space_group_name_H-M   'P 1'
#
loop_
_entity.id
_entity.type
_entity.pdbx_description
1 polymer ?
#
loop_
_entity_poly.entity_id
_entity_poly.type
_entity_poly.pdbx_seq_one_letter_code
_entity_poly.pdbx_strand_id
1 'polypeptide(L)'
;MKKLIGYFLSPIHYIFFGGLLLIFHPIQWLCLKTGGYKAHKTSVDILNGLLSCTYLLLGSRARFVNQQALPTDRPIIFVANHQSMYDIPPLIWGLRKHHAKFVSKIELASGIPSISFNLKYGGAANIDRKDKKQSMGELLKLGARMQEKNWSAVIFPEGTRSRNGEMKPFMTGGVSILLKKVPNALIVPVAINGSWKFFRYGKFPLSTFEKMSWTILAPIETAGRSAEEVLLEAENAVRKSIENQ
;
A
#
# COMPACT_ATOMS: atom_id res chain seq x y z
N MET A 1 0.25 -27.41 12.36
CA MET A 1 0.32 -27.80 10.94
C MET A 1 0.75 -26.66 10.01
N LYS A 2 0.07 -25.49 9.96
CA LYS A 2 0.41 -24.37 9.04
C LYS A 2 1.89 -23.97 9.02
N LYS A 3 2.50 -23.78 10.20
CA LYS A 3 3.94 -23.45 10.35
C LYS A 3 4.86 -24.51 9.75
N LEU A 4 4.56 -25.79 9.98
CA LEU A 4 5.35 -26.91 9.49
C LEU A 4 5.35 -26.97 7.97
N ILE A 5 4.16 -26.90 7.34
CA ILE A 5 4.02 -26.83 5.88
C ILE A 5 4.72 -25.58 5.33
N GLY A 6 4.65 -24.47 6.06
CA GLY A 6 5.34 -23.23 5.73
C GLY A 6 6.85 -23.40 5.52
N TYR A 7 7.54 -24.28 6.26
CA TYR A 7 8.97 -24.53 6.05
C TYR A 7 9.27 -25.08 4.64
N PHE A 8 8.36 -25.85 4.06
CA PHE A 8 8.52 -26.43 2.72
C PHE A 8 8.05 -25.50 1.61
N LEU A 9 6.95 -24.76 1.82
CA LEU A 9 6.36 -23.89 0.79
C LEU A 9 6.97 -22.48 0.74
N SER A 10 7.53 -21.98 1.85
CA SER A 10 8.13 -20.64 1.88
C SER A 10 9.34 -20.50 0.96
N PRO A 11 10.27 -21.47 0.86
CA PRO A 11 11.36 -21.41 -0.11
C PRO A 11 10.86 -21.27 -1.55
N ILE A 12 9.83 -22.04 -1.92
CA ILE A 12 9.21 -21.96 -3.25
C ILE A 12 8.64 -20.55 -3.45
N HIS A 13 7.83 -20.06 -2.51
CA HIS A 13 7.31 -18.68 -2.57
C HIS A 13 8.42 -17.65 -2.73
N TYR A 14 9.51 -17.74 -1.97
CA TYR A 14 10.61 -16.79 -2.02
C TYR A 14 11.41 -16.84 -3.31
N ILE A 15 11.60 -18.02 -3.91
CA ILE A 15 12.24 -18.15 -5.22
C ILE A 15 11.41 -17.42 -6.28
N PHE A 16 10.09 -17.63 -6.32
CA PHE A 16 9.23 -16.96 -7.29
C PHE A 16 9.08 -15.45 -7.00
N PHE A 17 8.85 -15.07 -5.75
CA PHE A 17 8.71 -13.65 -5.35
C PHE A 17 10.01 -12.88 -5.60
N GLY A 18 11.15 -13.42 -5.16
CA GLY A 18 12.47 -12.84 -5.39
C GLY A 18 12.85 -12.83 -6.87
N GLY A 19 12.59 -13.91 -7.59
CA GLY A 19 12.83 -14.02 -9.03
C GLY A 19 12.06 -12.97 -9.83
N LEU A 20 10.77 -12.75 -9.50
CA LEU A 20 9.98 -11.68 -10.11
C LEU A 20 10.59 -10.30 -9.84
N LEU A 21 11.05 -10.02 -8.62
CA LEU A 21 11.72 -8.75 -8.32
C LEU A 21 13.00 -8.58 -9.14
N LEU A 22 13.83 -9.62 -9.25
CA LEU A 22 15.06 -9.61 -10.03
C LEU A 22 14.80 -9.38 -11.51
N ILE A 23 13.84 -10.11 -12.10
CA ILE A 23 13.48 -10.00 -13.52
C ILE A 23 12.89 -8.62 -13.82
N PHE A 24 12.01 -8.11 -12.96
CA PHE A 24 11.36 -6.83 -13.20
C PHE A 24 12.25 -5.62 -12.93
N HIS A 25 13.41 -5.77 -12.28
CA HIS A 25 14.32 -4.64 -12.09
C HIS A 25 14.83 -4.05 -13.41
N PRO A 26 15.46 -4.83 -14.33
CA PRO A 26 15.86 -4.31 -15.64
C PRO A 26 14.65 -3.94 -16.52
N ILE A 27 13.51 -4.64 -16.39
CA ILE A 27 12.27 -4.28 -17.13
C ILE A 27 11.80 -2.88 -16.71
N GLN A 28 11.71 -2.61 -15.41
CA GLN A 28 11.32 -1.29 -14.90
C GLN A 28 12.24 -0.19 -15.42
N TRP A 29 13.56 -0.44 -15.40
CA TRP A 29 14.54 0.50 -15.92
C TRP A 29 14.36 0.75 -17.42
N LEU A 30 14.21 -0.31 -18.21
CA LEU A 30 14.02 -0.21 -19.65
C LEU A 30 12.73 0.53 -19.98
N CYS A 31 11.61 0.16 -19.34
CA CYS A 31 10.32 0.83 -19.49
C CYS A 31 10.41 2.31 -19.16
N LEU A 32 11.12 2.69 -18.09
CA LEU A 32 11.32 4.10 -17.75
C LEU A 32 12.13 4.83 -18.83
N LYS A 33 13.19 4.21 -19.34
CA LYS A 33 14.11 4.83 -20.30
C LYS A 33 13.50 4.99 -21.69
N THR A 34 12.70 4.02 -22.15
CA THR A 34 12.15 4.03 -23.52
C THR A 34 10.71 4.52 -23.59
N GLY A 35 9.88 4.24 -22.58
CA GLY A 35 8.46 4.57 -22.55
C GLY A 35 8.06 5.57 -21.45
N GLY A 36 9.03 6.10 -20.72
CA GLY A 36 8.83 7.07 -19.66
C GLY A 36 8.03 6.54 -18.47
N TYR A 37 7.46 7.46 -17.70
CA TYR A 37 6.76 7.15 -16.45
C TYR A 37 5.55 6.22 -16.65
N LYS A 38 4.78 6.36 -17.74
CA LYS A 38 3.59 5.54 -17.98
C LYS A 38 3.95 4.07 -18.19
N ALA A 39 4.99 3.79 -18.98
CA ALA A 39 5.50 2.44 -19.18
C ALA A 39 6.09 1.87 -17.87
N HIS A 40 6.88 2.67 -17.14
CA HIS A 40 7.41 2.27 -15.83
C HIS A 40 6.29 1.89 -14.85
N LYS A 41 5.27 2.75 -14.68
CA LYS A 41 4.10 2.46 -13.83
C LYS A 41 3.43 1.15 -14.23
N THR A 42 3.21 0.94 -15.54
CA THR A 42 2.56 -0.28 -16.04
C THR A 42 3.37 -1.53 -15.68
N SER A 43 4.70 -1.48 -15.82
CA SER A 43 5.57 -2.59 -15.40
C SER A 43 5.49 -2.87 -13.89
N VAL A 44 5.38 -1.82 -13.05
CA VAL A 44 5.21 -1.94 -11.59
C VAL A 44 3.85 -2.52 -11.24
N ASP A 45 2.78 -2.11 -11.93
CA ASP A 45 1.45 -2.67 -11.72
C ASP A 45 1.46 -4.18 -12.02
N ILE A 46 1.99 -4.58 -13.18
CA ILE A 46 2.09 -5.99 -13.60
C ILE A 46 2.92 -6.79 -12.58
N LEU A 47 4.08 -6.28 -12.18
CA LEU A 47 4.91 -6.90 -11.15
C LEU A 47 4.10 -7.19 -9.89
N ASN A 48 3.38 -6.19 -9.36
CA ASN A 48 2.65 -6.35 -8.11
C ASN A 48 1.43 -7.27 -8.23
N GLY A 49 0.81 -7.35 -9.41
CA GLY A 49 -0.16 -8.40 -9.72
C GLY A 49 0.46 -9.80 -9.62
N LEU A 50 1.62 -10.02 -10.25
CA LEU A 50 2.34 -11.30 -10.21
C LEU A 50 2.84 -11.64 -8.81
N LEU A 51 3.39 -10.67 -8.06
CA LEU A 51 3.80 -10.85 -6.68
C LEU A 51 2.62 -11.27 -5.79
N SER A 52 1.43 -10.71 -6.01
CA SER A 52 0.22 -11.13 -5.30
C SER A 52 -0.17 -12.58 -5.61
N CYS A 53 0.00 -13.02 -6.88
CA CYS A 53 -0.27 -14.41 -7.27
C CYS A 53 0.64 -15.41 -6.55
N THR A 54 1.86 -15.04 -6.19
CA THR A 54 2.77 -15.95 -5.45
C THR A 54 2.26 -16.35 -4.07
N TYR A 55 1.24 -15.69 -3.52
CA TYR A 55 0.64 -16.07 -2.24
C TYR A 55 -0.09 -17.41 -2.33
N LEU A 56 -0.55 -17.76 -3.54
CA LEU A 56 -1.18 -19.05 -3.83
C LEU A 56 -0.20 -20.22 -3.68
N LEU A 57 1.10 -20.00 -3.83
CA LEU A 57 2.14 -21.03 -3.60
C LEU A 57 2.21 -21.48 -2.13
N LEU A 58 1.70 -20.66 -1.21
CA LEU A 58 1.53 -20.98 0.21
C LEU A 58 0.11 -21.47 0.54
N GLY A 59 -0.72 -21.73 -0.49
CA GLY A 59 -2.14 -22.02 -0.35
C GLY A 59 -2.98 -20.85 0.15
N SER A 60 -2.38 -19.65 0.25
CA SER A 60 -3.01 -18.45 0.80
C SER A 60 -3.70 -17.64 -0.30
N ARG A 61 -4.87 -17.09 0.00
CA ARG A 61 -5.69 -16.32 -0.97
C ARG A 61 -5.70 -14.85 -0.59
N ALA A 62 -5.44 -13.97 -1.55
CA ALA A 62 -5.63 -12.53 -1.42
C ALA A 62 -6.84 -12.08 -2.24
N ARG A 63 -7.86 -11.55 -1.56
CA ARG A 63 -9.06 -11.01 -2.21
C ARG A 63 -9.06 -9.48 -2.11
N PHE A 64 -9.04 -8.80 -3.25
CA PHE A 64 -9.27 -7.37 -3.32
C PHE A 64 -10.75 -7.13 -3.60
N VAL A 65 -11.47 -6.48 -2.69
CA VAL A 65 -12.91 -6.25 -2.75
C VAL A 65 -13.15 -4.76 -2.91
N ASN A 66 -13.71 -4.35 -4.04
CA ASN A 66 -14.16 -2.99 -4.26
C ASN A 66 -15.58 -3.01 -4.84
N GLN A 67 -16.54 -2.54 -4.05
CA GLN A 67 -17.94 -2.38 -4.45
C GLN A 67 -18.30 -0.88 -4.61
N GLN A 68 -17.32 0.00 -4.51
CA GLN A 68 -17.51 1.45 -4.57
C GLN A 68 -17.26 1.95 -6.00
N ALA A 69 -18.10 2.90 -6.43
CA ALA A 69 -17.88 3.66 -7.65
C ALA A 69 -16.88 4.80 -7.38
N LEU A 70 -15.60 4.45 -7.27
CA LEU A 70 -14.56 5.44 -7.00
C LEU A 70 -14.30 6.33 -8.23
N PRO A 71 -14.23 7.65 -8.05
CA PRO A 71 -13.97 8.56 -9.17
C PRO A 71 -12.53 8.42 -9.69
N THR A 72 -12.34 8.73 -10.97
CA THR A 72 -11.02 8.71 -11.65
C THR A 72 -10.57 10.10 -12.11
N ASP A 73 -11.37 11.12 -11.84
CA ASP A 73 -11.22 12.52 -12.24
C ASP A 73 -10.89 13.45 -11.04
N ARG A 74 -10.76 12.89 -9.84
CA ARG A 74 -10.31 13.61 -8.63
C ARG A 74 -9.31 12.80 -7.80
N PRO A 75 -8.39 13.46 -7.08
CA PRO A 75 -7.43 12.77 -6.24
C PRO A 75 -8.11 12.02 -5.09
N ILE A 76 -7.50 10.91 -4.68
CA ILE A 76 -7.96 10.11 -3.54
C ILE A 76 -6.80 9.93 -2.55
N ILE A 77 -7.08 10.03 -1.25
CA ILE A 77 -6.18 9.60 -0.19
C ILE A 77 -6.78 8.33 0.40
N PHE A 78 -6.18 7.20 0.03
CA PHE A 78 -6.50 5.91 0.62
C PHE A 78 -5.86 5.80 1.99
N VAL A 79 -6.67 5.59 3.02
CA VAL A 79 -6.21 5.36 4.40
C VAL A 79 -6.46 3.91 4.76
N ALA A 80 -5.44 3.19 5.20
CA ALA A 80 -5.55 1.77 5.50
C ALA A 80 -4.90 1.42 6.83
N ASN A 81 -5.45 0.40 7.51
CA ASN A 81 -4.68 -0.28 8.54
C ASN A 81 -3.51 -1.06 7.89
N HIS A 82 -2.48 -1.38 8.65
CA HIS A 82 -1.24 -1.99 8.15
C HIS A 82 -0.86 -3.21 8.97
N GLN A 83 -0.77 -4.37 8.33
CA GLN A 83 -0.59 -5.65 8.99
C GLN A 83 0.71 -6.36 8.57
N SER A 84 1.19 -6.14 7.35
CA SER A 84 2.42 -6.79 6.88
C SER A 84 3.04 -6.08 5.67
N MET A 85 4.26 -6.47 5.28
CA MET A 85 4.83 -6.01 4.00
C MET A 85 4.08 -6.58 2.77
N TYR A 86 3.31 -7.64 2.96
CA TYR A 86 2.49 -8.27 1.94
C TYR A 86 1.17 -7.53 1.69
N ASP A 87 0.91 -6.43 2.41
CA ASP A 87 -0.18 -5.50 2.10
C ASP A 87 0.04 -4.78 0.77
N ILE A 88 1.31 -4.55 0.40
CA ILE A 88 1.67 -3.61 -0.65
C ILE A 88 1.31 -4.12 -2.06
N PRO A 89 1.64 -5.36 -2.46
CA PRO A 89 1.34 -5.80 -3.83
C PRO A 89 -0.16 -5.84 -4.17
N PRO A 90 -1.06 -6.35 -3.31
CA PRO A 90 -2.49 -6.31 -3.57
C PRO A 90 -3.04 -4.89 -3.65
N LEU A 91 -2.54 -3.96 -2.83
CA LEU A 91 -2.94 -2.55 -2.89
C LEU A 91 -2.48 -1.88 -4.19
N ILE A 92 -1.21 -2.05 -4.59
CA ILE A 92 -0.70 -1.48 -5.85
C ILE A 92 -1.53 -2.01 -7.02
N TRP A 93 -1.73 -3.33 -7.10
CA TRP A 93 -2.49 -3.93 -8.18
C TRP A 93 -3.97 -3.51 -8.15
N GLY A 94 -4.62 -3.58 -7.00
CA GLY A 94 -6.05 -3.28 -6.84
C GLY A 94 -6.40 -1.82 -7.08
N LEU A 95 -5.51 -0.90 -6.70
CA LEU A 95 -5.69 0.55 -6.84
C LEU A 95 -5.04 1.13 -8.11
N ARG A 96 -4.51 0.30 -9.00
CA ARG A 96 -3.72 0.73 -10.17
C ARG A 96 -4.42 1.76 -11.07
N LYS A 97 -5.76 1.74 -11.13
CA LYS A 97 -6.57 2.71 -11.90
C LYS A 97 -6.47 4.14 -11.36
N HIS A 98 -6.21 4.31 -10.05
CA HIS A 98 -6.19 5.61 -9.37
C HIS A 98 -4.78 6.18 -9.16
N HIS A 99 -3.75 5.58 -9.78
CA HIS A 99 -2.37 6.05 -9.68
C HIS A 99 -1.86 6.17 -8.22
N ALA A 100 -2.27 5.25 -7.35
CA ALA A 100 -1.96 5.23 -5.92
C ALA A 100 -0.45 5.25 -5.60
N LYS A 101 0.03 6.30 -4.93
CA LYS A 101 1.42 6.50 -4.49
C LYS A 101 1.55 6.35 -2.99
N PHE A 102 2.55 5.60 -2.56
CA PHE A 102 2.71 5.25 -1.16
C PHE A 102 3.53 6.30 -0.41
N VAL A 103 3.17 6.52 0.85
CA VAL A 103 4.07 7.10 1.85
C VAL A 103 4.91 5.98 2.44
N SER A 104 6.21 6.00 2.15
CA SER A 104 7.17 4.92 2.44
C SER A 104 8.29 5.41 3.34
N LYS A 105 8.94 4.47 4.05
CA LYS A 105 10.19 4.73 4.77
C LYS A 105 11.34 4.97 3.79
N ILE A 106 12.12 6.03 3.98
CA ILE A 106 13.23 6.39 3.10
C ILE A 106 14.29 5.29 3.00
N GLU A 107 14.51 4.52 4.06
CA GLU A 107 15.49 3.42 4.09
C GLU A 107 15.15 2.31 3.09
N LEU A 108 13.87 2.15 2.73
CA LEU A 108 13.44 1.17 1.72
C LEU A 108 13.87 1.57 0.31
N ALA A 109 14.16 2.85 0.06
CA ALA A 109 14.59 3.35 -1.26
C ALA A 109 16.02 2.91 -1.63
N SER A 110 16.75 2.28 -0.71
CA SER A 110 18.09 1.73 -0.92
C SER A 110 18.22 0.25 -0.52
N GLY A 111 17.09 -0.44 -0.34
CA GLY A 111 17.04 -1.87 -0.06
C GLY A 111 17.01 -2.72 -1.33
N ILE A 112 15.92 -3.46 -1.53
CA ILE A 112 15.78 -4.41 -2.65
C ILE A 112 15.73 -3.66 -3.99
N PRO A 113 16.61 -3.94 -4.98
CA PRO A 113 16.79 -3.11 -6.19
C PRO A 113 15.50 -2.74 -6.92
N SER A 114 14.63 -3.72 -7.19
CA SER A 114 13.36 -3.53 -7.90
C SER A 114 12.37 -2.64 -7.14
N ILE A 115 12.34 -2.77 -5.81
CA ILE A 115 11.48 -1.96 -4.92
C ILE A 115 12.07 -0.56 -4.79
N SER A 116 13.37 -0.46 -4.50
CA SER A 116 14.14 0.78 -4.41
C SER A 116 13.97 1.65 -5.66
N PHE A 117 14.05 1.03 -6.84
CA PHE A 117 13.86 1.72 -8.12
C PHE A 117 12.45 2.31 -8.23
N ASN A 118 11.40 1.54 -7.93
CA ASN A 118 10.04 2.07 -7.91
C ASN A 118 9.86 3.17 -6.86
N LEU A 119 10.44 3.05 -5.66
CA LEU A 119 10.34 4.08 -4.64
C LEU A 119 10.99 5.40 -5.07
N LYS A 120 12.12 5.34 -5.79
CA LYS A 120 12.85 6.52 -6.29
C LYS A 120 12.16 7.17 -7.50
N TYR A 121 11.68 6.38 -8.46
CA TYR A 121 11.21 6.87 -9.76
C TYR A 121 9.69 6.79 -9.95
N GLY A 122 9.00 6.00 -9.13
CA GLY A 122 7.56 5.77 -9.22
C GLY A 122 6.71 6.84 -8.53
N GLY A 123 7.32 7.85 -7.91
CA GLY A 123 6.62 9.03 -7.37
C GLY A 123 6.09 8.90 -5.94
N ALA A 124 6.59 7.94 -5.16
CA ALA A 124 6.31 7.81 -3.73
C ALA A 124 6.78 9.03 -2.91
N ALA A 125 6.28 9.16 -1.69
CA ALA A 125 6.83 10.05 -0.66
C ALA A 125 7.72 9.23 0.29
N ASN A 126 9.04 9.32 0.11
CA ASN A 126 10.01 8.56 0.90
C ASN A 126 10.41 9.37 2.14
N ILE A 127 9.71 9.13 3.25
CA ILE A 127 9.83 9.90 4.48
C ILE A 127 10.88 9.32 5.45
N ASP A 128 11.62 10.21 6.09
CA ASP A 128 12.44 9.93 7.27
C ASP A 128 11.63 10.23 8.53
N ARG A 129 11.26 9.17 9.27
CA ARG A 129 10.44 9.30 10.48
C ARG A 129 11.16 9.98 11.64
N LYS A 130 12.47 10.14 11.56
CA LYS A 130 13.29 10.86 12.54
C LYS A 130 13.43 12.34 12.17
N ASP A 131 13.19 12.70 10.91
CA ASP A 131 13.23 14.08 10.42
C ASP A 131 11.84 14.56 9.95
N LYS A 132 11.16 15.30 10.83
CA LYS A 132 9.84 15.88 10.56
C LYS A 132 9.85 16.84 9.36
N LYS A 133 10.93 17.61 9.17
CA LYS A 133 11.03 18.62 8.10
C LYS A 133 11.16 17.94 6.75
N GLN A 134 12.02 16.92 6.65
CA GLN A 134 12.14 16.08 5.45
C GLN A 134 10.82 15.38 5.13
N SER A 135 10.20 14.76 6.13
CA SER A 135 8.90 14.06 5.97
C SER A 135 7.82 14.98 5.41
N MET A 136 7.68 16.18 5.99
CA MET A 136 6.73 17.19 5.53
C MET A 136 7.03 17.63 4.10
N GLY A 137 8.31 17.83 3.75
CA GLY A 137 8.72 18.17 2.39
C GLY A 137 8.30 17.12 1.35
N GLU A 138 8.48 15.83 1.64
CA GLU A 138 8.08 14.76 0.73
C GLU A 138 6.56 14.63 0.59
N LEU A 139 5.81 14.83 1.68
CA LEU A 139 4.34 14.86 1.63
C LEU A 139 3.82 16.05 0.82
N LEU A 140 4.43 17.24 0.95
CA LEU A 140 4.08 18.41 0.15
C LEU A 140 4.38 18.19 -1.34
N LYS A 141 5.52 17.55 -1.67
CA LYS A 141 5.84 17.16 -3.06
C LYS A 141 4.83 16.15 -3.60
N LEU A 142 4.42 15.17 -2.81
CA LEU A 142 3.40 14.22 -3.21
C LEU A 142 2.05 14.92 -3.44
N GLY A 143 1.60 15.76 -2.50
CA GLY A 143 0.36 16.53 -2.65
C GLY A 143 0.37 17.43 -3.89
N ALA A 144 1.51 18.05 -4.22
CA ALA A 144 1.64 18.82 -5.46
C ALA A 144 1.43 17.95 -6.71
N ARG A 145 2.03 16.75 -6.76
CA ARG A 145 1.84 15.81 -7.88
C ARG A 145 0.41 15.26 -7.94
N MET A 146 -0.23 15.04 -6.79
CA MET A 146 -1.65 14.66 -6.72
C MET A 146 -2.53 15.72 -7.38
N GLN A 147 -2.31 16.99 -7.05
CA GLN A 147 -3.05 18.11 -7.63
C GLN A 147 -2.77 18.27 -9.14
N GLU A 148 -1.51 18.21 -9.56
CA GLU A 148 -1.09 18.42 -10.95
C GLU A 148 -1.50 17.27 -11.88
N LYS A 149 -1.39 16.02 -11.40
CA LYS A 149 -1.47 14.82 -12.25
C LYS A 149 -2.65 13.93 -11.92
N ASN A 150 -3.54 14.39 -11.05
CA ASN A 150 -4.66 13.62 -10.52
C ASN A 150 -4.22 12.27 -9.92
N TRP A 151 -3.08 12.25 -9.22
CA TRP A 151 -2.62 11.04 -8.55
C TRP A 151 -3.32 10.85 -7.22
N SER A 152 -3.39 9.60 -6.77
CA SER A 152 -3.86 9.26 -5.43
C SER A 152 -2.69 8.95 -4.49
N ALA A 153 -2.92 9.04 -3.19
CA ALA A 153 -1.98 8.62 -2.16
C ALA A 153 -2.51 7.40 -1.40
N VAL A 154 -1.61 6.54 -0.92
CA VAL A 154 -1.89 5.51 0.07
C VAL A 154 -1.05 5.81 1.29
N ILE A 155 -1.71 5.95 2.42
CA ILE A 155 -1.08 6.18 3.71
C ILE A 155 -1.60 5.15 4.72
N PHE A 156 -0.69 4.69 5.56
CA PHE A 156 -1.00 3.82 6.70
C PHE A 156 -0.92 4.66 7.98
N PRO A 157 -2.02 5.25 8.45
CA PRO A 157 -1.96 6.28 9.50
C PRO A 157 -1.56 5.73 10.86
N GLU A 158 -1.62 4.40 11.07
CA GLU A 158 -1.05 3.73 12.25
C GLU A 158 0.45 3.99 12.43
N GLY A 159 1.14 4.42 11.35
CA GLY A 159 2.57 4.68 11.35
C GLY A 159 3.44 3.43 11.46
N THR A 160 2.89 2.27 11.81
CA THR A 160 3.62 1.00 11.88
C THR A 160 2.70 -0.17 11.60
N ARG A 161 3.27 -1.35 11.39
CA ARG A 161 2.50 -2.58 11.16
C ARG A 161 2.01 -3.13 12.50
N SER A 162 0.74 -3.50 12.57
CA SER A 162 0.23 -4.43 13.57
C SER A 162 0.80 -5.83 13.34
N ARG A 163 1.28 -6.48 14.39
CA ARG A 163 1.85 -7.84 14.33
C ARG A 163 0.94 -8.92 14.92
N ASN A 164 -0.15 -8.50 15.56
CA ASN A 164 -1.14 -9.35 16.21
C ASN A 164 -2.55 -9.18 15.59
N GLY A 165 -2.70 -8.29 14.60
CA GLY A 165 -3.98 -8.01 13.95
C GLY A 165 -4.77 -6.89 14.60
N GLU A 166 -4.36 -6.42 15.78
CA GLU A 166 -4.98 -5.29 16.46
C GLU A 166 -4.61 -3.98 15.77
N MET A 167 -5.63 -3.22 15.37
CA MET A 167 -5.46 -1.93 14.70
C MET A 167 -5.15 -0.84 15.73
N LYS A 168 -4.08 -0.08 15.47
CA LYS A 168 -3.71 1.10 16.24
C LYS A 168 -4.52 2.33 15.83
N PRO A 169 -4.59 3.36 16.69
CA PRO A 169 -5.19 4.64 16.31
C PRO A 169 -4.53 5.25 15.08
N PHE A 170 -5.31 5.95 14.27
CA PHE A 170 -4.82 6.65 13.09
C PHE A 170 -4.24 8.02 13.46
N MET A 171 -3.02 8.28 12.98
CA MET A 171 -2.34 9.57 13.20
C MET A 171 -2.68 10.56 12.07
N THR A 172 -3.19 11.73 12.41
CA THR A 172 -3.70 12.71 11.43
C THR A 172 -2.62 13.39 10.59
N GLY A 173 -1.41 13.57 11.13
CA GLY A 173 -0.41 14.50 10.56
C GLY A 173 -0.14 14.35 9.06
N GLY A 174 0.10 13.12 8.57
CA GLY A 174 0.35 12.90 7.15
C GLY A 174 -0.88 13.16 6.26
N VAL A 175 -2.07 12.81 6.76
CA VAL A 175 -3.36 13.04 6.07
C VAL A 175 -3.67 14.54 6.02
N SER A 176 -3.48 15.27 7.12
CA SER A 176 -3.71 16.72 7.18
C SER A 176 -2.84 17.49 6.20
N ILE A 177 -1.56 17.11 6.02
CA ILE A 177 -0.67 17.74 5.04
C ILE A 177 -1.18 17.52 3.61
N LEU A 178 -1.57 16.29 3.28
CA LEU A 178 -2.10 15.97 1.95
C LEU A 178 -3.43 16.66 1.67
N LEU A 179 -4.37 16.65 2.62
CA LEU A 179 -5.66 17.33 2.49
C LEU A 179 -5.51 18.85 2.38
N LYS A 180 -4.59 19.46 3.14
CA LYS A 180 -4.30 20.88 3.00
C LYS A 180 -3.76 21.23 1.60
N LYS A 181 -2.96 20.34 1.01
CA LYS A 181 -2.41 20.54 -0.33
C LYS A 181 -3.43 20.21 -1.43
N VAL A 182 -4.36 19.30 -1.16
CA VAL A 182 -5.37 18.81 -2.11
C VAL A 182 -6.75 18.79 -1.44
N PRO A 183 -7.38 19.96 -1.21
CA PRO A 183 -8.62 20.05 -0.43
C PRO A 183 -9.82 19.32 -1.05
N ASN A 184 -9.80 19.10 -2.37
CA ASN A 184 -10.83 18.34 -3.09
C ASN A 184 -10.58 16.82 -3.11
N ALA A 185 -9.52 16.33 -2.46
CA ALA A 185 -9.25 14.90 -2.39
C ALA A 185 -10.32 14.17 -1.57
N LEU A 186 -10.71 12.98 -2.03
CA LEU A 186 -11.59 12.07 -1.29
C LEU A 186 -10.77 11.28 -0.26
N ILE A 187 -11.31 11.02 0.94
CA ILE A 187 -10.73 9.99 1.81
C ILE A 187 -11.43 8.67 1.51
N VAL A 188 -10.66 7.61 1.23
CA VAL A 188 -11.21 6.27 1.00
C VAL A 188 -10.58 5.29 1.99
N PRO A 189 -11.33 4.81 2.99
CA PRO A 189 -10.82 3.84 3.93
C PRO A 189 -10.67 2.45 3.28
N VAL A 190 -9.60 1.74 3.62
CA VAL A 190 -9.33 0.37 3.17
C VAL A 190 -9.09 -0.53 4.37
N ALA A 191 -9.94 -1.54 4.55
CA ALA A 191 -9.78 -2.54 5.61
C ALA A 191 -8.99 -3.74 5.10
N ILE A 192 -7.85 -3.99 5.75
CA ILE A 192 -6.96 -5.13 5.51
C ILE A 192 -7.16 -6.16 6.62
N ASN A 193 -7.49 -7.40 6.24
CA ASN A 193 -7.64 -8.50 7.18
C ASN A 193 -6.78 -9.71 6.79
N GLY A 194 -6.37 -10.49 7.79
CA GLY A 194 -5.66 -11.75 7.66
C GLY A 194 -4.18 -11.63 7.26
N SER A 195 -3.73 -10.49 6.75
CA SER A 195 -2.37 -10.29 6.25
C SER A 195 -1.31 -10.47 7.34
N TRP A 196 -1.60 -10.09 8.58
CA TRP A 196 -0.67 -10.30 9.70
C TRP A 196 -0.44 -11.79 9.96
N LYS A 197 -1.45 -12.65 9.73
CA LYS A 197 -1.35 -14.10 9.92
C LYS A 197 -0.35 -14.71 8.95
N PHE A 198 -0.28 -14.18 7.72
CA PHE A 198 0.67 -14.62 6.70
C PHE A 198 2.12 -14.43 7.14
N PHE A 199 2.42 -13.34 7.85
CA PHE A 199 3.76 -12.98 8.33
C PHE A 199 3.98 -13.22 9.84
N ARG A 200 3.08 -13.94 10.51
CA ARG A 200 3.04 -14.06 11.99
C ARG A 200 4.27 -14.73 12.61
N TYR A 201 4.99 -15.54 11.84
CA TYR A 201 6.22 -16.21 12.27
C TYR A 201 7.49 -15.42 11.89
N GLY A 202 7.34 -14.19 11.39
CA GLY A 202 8.43 -13.37 10.91
C GLY A 202 8.87 -13.74 9.49
N LYS A 203 10.16 -13.56 9.21
CA LYS A 203 10.72 -13.75 7.85
C LYS A 203 10.75 -15.21 7.42
N PHE A 204 10.76 -16.18 8.32
CA PHE A 204 10.75 -17.60 7.92
C PHE A 204 10.30 -18.53 9.07
N PRO A 205 9.43 -19.51 8.80
CA PRO A 205 8.65 -19.67 7.56
C PRO A 205 7.49 -18.66 7.50
N LEU A 206 6.90 -18.46 6.33
CA LEU A 206 5.60 -17.80 6.21
C LEU A 206 4.48 -18.76 6.64
N SER A 207 3.34 -18.22 7.06
CA SER A 207 2.15 -19.04 7.31
C SER A 207 1.48 -19.45 6.00
N THR A 208 0.76 -20.57 6.04
CA THR A 208 0.10 -21.19 4.88
C THR A 208 -1.41 -21.21 5.05
N PHE A 209 -2.13 -21.28 3.93
CA PHE A 209 -3.60 -21.35 3.89
C PHE A 209 -4.27 -20.18 4.63
N GLU A 210 -3.73 -18.98 4.50
CA GLU A 210 -4.33 -17.78 5.03
C GLU A 210 -5.35 -17.20 4.05
N LYS A 211 -6.48 -16.72 4.57
CA LYS A 211 -7.46 -15.96 3.82
C LYS A 211 -7.23 -14.48 4.15
N MET A 212 -6.80 -13.72 3.16
CA MET A 212 -6.49 -12.30 3.30
C MET A 212 -7.43 -11.47 2.43
N SER A 213 -7.83 -10.30 2.91
CA SER A 213 -8.73 -9.40 2.20
C SER A 213 -8.26 -7.95 2.29
N TRP A 214 -8.51 -7.21 1.21
CA TRP A 214 -8.37 -5.75 1.12
C TRP A 214 -9.70 -5.22 0.65
N THR A 215 -10.46 -4.59 1.54
CA THR A 215 -11.84 -4.16 1.28
C THR A 215 -11.89 -2.64 1.22
N ILE A 216 -12.27 -2.11 0.06
CA ILE A 216 -12.55 -0.68 -0.13
C ILE A 216 -13.88 -0.35 0.53
N LEU A 217 -13.85 0.57 1.49
CA LEU A 217 -15.02 1.04 2.23
C LEU A 217 -15.61 2.30 1.59
N ALA A 218 -16.76 2.73 2.10
CA ALA A 218 -17.47 3.89 1.59
C ALA A 218 -16.54 5.14 1.56
N PRO A 219 -16.50 5.86 0.43
CA PRO A 219 -15.73 7.09 0.33
C PRO A 219 -16.29 8.18 1.24
N ILE A 220 -15.40 9.04 1.77
CA ILE A 220 -15.75 10.13 2.68
C ILE A 220 -15.35 11.47 2.06
N GLU A 221 -16.33 12.36 1.92
CA GLU A 221 -16.11 13.73 1.46
C GLU A 221 -15.41 14.58 2.52
N THR A 222 -14.55 15.49 2.06
CA THR A 222 -13.65 16.30 2.89
C THR A 222 -14.04 17.77 2.93
N ALA A 223 -14.90 18.22 2.01
CA ALA A 223 -15.29 19.62 1.89
C ALA A 223 -15.94 20.11 3.19
N GLY A 224 -15.40 21.20 3.76
CA GLY A 224 -15.92 21.83 4.97
C GLY A 224 -15.66 21.06 6.27
N ARG A 225 -14.84 20.01 6.26
CA ARG A 225 -14.57 19.17 7.44
C ARG A 225 -13.10 19.22 7.83
N SER A 226 -12.81 19.02 9.11
CA SER A 226 -11.42 18.90 9.58
C SER A 226 -10.80 17.56 9.17
N ALA A 227 -9.47 17.52 9.05
CA ALA A 227 -8.77 16.27 8.73
C ALA A 227 -8.96 15.22 9.84
N GLU A 228 -9.04 15.67 11.08
CA GLU A 228 -9.30 14.86 12.27
C GLU A 228 -10.68 14.20 12.21
N GLU A 229 -11.74 14.95 11.89
CA GLU A 229 -13.10 14.39 11.76
C GLU A 229 -13.19 13.31 10.69
N VAL A 230 -12.68 13.61 9.49
CA VAL A 230 -12.74 12.69 8.34
C VAL A 230 -11.90 11.45 8.63
N LEU A 231 -10.73 11.60 9.25
CA LEU A 231 -9.87 10.47 9.57
C LEU A 231 -10.44 9.61 10.69
N LEU A 232 -11.10 10.20 11.69
CA LEU A 232 -11.79 9.47 12.75
C LEU A 232 -12.95 8.65 12.18
N GLU A 233 -13.73 9.21 11.27
CA GLU A 233 -14.78 8.47 10.55
C GLU A 233 -14.19 7.29 9.76
N ALA A 234 -13.10 7.53 9.03
CA ALA A 234 -12.37 6.49 8.31
C ALA A 234 -11.83 5.40 9.24
N GLU A 235 -11.25 5.77 10.37
CA GLU A 235 -10.74 4.85 11.38
C GLU A 235 -11.85 3.94 11.91
N ASN A 236 -13.00 4.52 12.27
CA ASN A 236 -14.16 3.79 12.78
C ASN A 236 -14.72 2.84 11.71
N ALA A 237 -14.78 3.26 10.45
CA ALA A 237 -15.21 2.40 9.35
C ALA A 237 -14.29 1.18 9.18
N VAL A 238 -12.96 1.39 9.22
CA VAL A 238 -11.98 0.30 9.12
C VAL A 238 -12.08 -0.64 10.32
N ARG A 239 -12.17 -0.10 11.55
CA ARG A 239 -12.30 -0.89 12.78
C ARG A 239 -13.53 -1.78 12.74
N LYS A 240 -14.70 -1.19 12.44
CA LYS A 240 -15.96 -1.92 12.27
C LYS A 240 -15.86 -3.00 11.19
N SER A 241 -15.18 -2.73 10.08
CA SER A 241 -15.01 -3.72 9.01
C SER A 241 -14.13 -4.91 9.40
N ILE A 242 -13.17 -4.72 10.30
CA ILE A 242 -12.26 -5.78 10.75
C ILE A 242 -12.94 -6.65 11.82
N GLU A 243 -13.77 -6.06 12.69
CA GLU A 243 -14.50 -6.77 13.75
C GLU A 243 -15.61 -7.70 13.22
N ASN A 244 -16.19 -7.38 12.06
CA ASN A 244 -17.29 -8.15 11.47
C ASN A 244 -16.84 -9.32 10.55
N GLN A 245 -15.60 -9.80 10.66
CA GLN A 245 -15.02 -10.87 9.82
C GLN A 245 -14.46 -12.03 10.63
#